data_AF-A0A507F5V2-F1
#
_entry.id   AF-A0A507F5V2-F1
#
_cell.length_a   1.000
_cell.length_b   1.000
_cell.length_c   1.000
_cell.angle_alpha   90.00
_cell.angle_beta   90.00
_cell.angle_gamma   90.00
#
_symmetry.space_group_name_H-M   'P 1'
#
loop_
_entity.id
_entity.type
_entity.pdbx_description
1 polymer ?
#
loop_
_entity_poly.entity_id
_entity_poly.type
_entity_poly.pdbx_seq_one_letter_code
_entity_poly.pdbx_strand_id
1 'polypeptide(L)'
;MSDGSKGKSMRLSFKGDAKKKKKRKTSAEDPDGISGETGTVQGWTTAEAIEHFMGPIMIVTTASNSHSCVVSNEKSFALALQSMGADSVIESSEPAHVGQVFLAARLPTGESRISIKSAFDRYMSCDKFGVVTCDKEAVGPYEEWEVVKREDGFSLQSVVKNGFLSCEPDGLEDDAVDQDKVKRDMSGKSGFGIGGGRICGQIRADAESIGFKEVFQIRCHLQNKVNANKKKKKEMEDLDAIAMDSDQLKKFQSYGRMNMTGTEAKLLLKAQKQGNLNETLLERREKIKADRYCK
;
A
#
# COMPACT_ATOMS: atom_id res chain seq x y z
N MET A 1 -38.07 10.26 -47.64
CA MET A 1 -38.84 9.99 -46.41
C MET A 1 -38.77 8.50 -46.13
N SER A 2 -38.44 8.13 -44.87
CA SER A 2 -38.68 6.85 -44.18
C SER A 2 -38.28 5.54 -44.86
N ASP A 3 -37.21 4.84 -44.43
CA ASP A 3 -37.08 4.00 -43.22
C ASP A 3 -37.65 2.58 -43.40
N GLY A 4 -36.89 1.54 -43.02
CA GLY A 4 -37.24 0.14 -43.24
C GLY A 4 -36.09 -0.86 -43.04
N SER A 5 -35.99 -1.35 -41.81
CA SER A 5 -34.93 -2.20 -41.23
C SER A 5 -34.67 -3.58 -41.89
N LYS A 6 -33.41 -4.05 -41.85
CA LYS A 6 -33.06 -5.48 -41.84
C LYS A 6 -31.98 -5.75 -40.80
N GLY A 7 -32.36 -6.53 -39.78
CA GLY A 7 -31.57 -6.82 -38.59
C GLY A 7 -30.28 -7.61 -38.85
N LYS A 8 -29.23 -7.27 -38.09
CA LYS A 8 -27.96 -8.02 -38.05
C LYS A 8 -28.01 -9.09 -36.97
N SER A 9 -27.80 -10.33 -37.39
CA SER A 9 -27.73 -11.55 -36.58
C SER A 9 -26.58 -11.49 -35.55
N MET A 10 -26.93 -11.63 -34.26
CA MET A 10 -26.00 -11.86 -33.16
C MET A 10 -25.60 -13.33 -33.15
N ARG A 11 -24.36 -13.62 -33.55
CA ARG A 11 -23.75 -14.96 -33.46
C ARG A 11 -23.20 -15.14 -32.04
N LEU A 12 -23.93 -15.88 -31.20
CA LEU A 12 -23.51 -16.36 -29.89
C LEU A 12 -22.32 -17.34 -30.05
N SER A 13 -21.23 -17.08 -29.33
CA SER A 13 -20.12 -18.04 -29.17
C SER A 13 -20.35 -18.88 -27.93
N PHE A 14 -20.43 -20.20 -28.10
CA PHE A 14 -20.53 -21.17 -27.01
C PHE A 14 -19.15 -21.47 -26.38
N LYS A 15 -19.15 -21.81 -25.09
CA LYS A 15 -17.99 -22.31 -24.34
C LYS A 15 -17.41 -23.55 -25.03
N GLY A 16 -16.19 -23.45 -25.57
CA GLY A 16 -15.47 -24.62 -26.11
C GLY A 16 -14.38 -24.33 -27.15
N ASP A 17 -14.34 -23.16 -27.78
CA ASP A 17 -13.42 -22.94 -28.92
C ASP A 17 -12.05 -22.38 -28.52
N ALA A 18 -10.99 -23.17 -28.75
CA ALA A 18 -9.59 -22.83 -28.48
C ALA A 18 -9.00 -21.85 -29.53
N LYS A 19 -8.31 -20.80 -29.08
CA LYS A 19 -7.65 -19.80 -29.95
C LYS A 19 -6.24 -20.25 -30.37
N LYS A 20 -5.99 -20.32 -31.70
CA LYS A 20 -4.67 -20.60 -32.31
C LYS A 20 -3.68 -19.44 -32.09
N LYS A 21 -2.48 -19.73 -31.57
CA LYS A 21 -1.35 -18.80 -31.42
C LYS A 21 -0.70 -18.50 -32.79
N LYS A 22 -0.45 -17.21 -33.07
CA LYS A 22 0.23 -16.71 -34.28
C LYS A 22 1.73 -16.53 -34.00
N LYS A 23 2.60 -17.29 -34.68
CA LYS A 23 4.08 -17.17 -34.63
C LYS A 23 4.54 -15.82 -35.22
N ARG A 24 5.46 -15.11 -34.56
CA ARG A 24 6.20 -13.96 -35.12
C ARG A 24 7.59 -14.41 -35.59
N LYS A 25 8.01 -13.87 -36.74
CA LYS A 25 9.31 -14.06 -37.40
C LYS A 25 10.39 -13.20 -36.72
N THR A 26 11.59 -13.76 -36.63
CA THR A 26 12.83 -13.17 -36.08
C THR A 26 13.58 -12.37 -37.16
N SER A 27 14.23 -11.27 -36.76
CA SER A 27 15.34 -10.65 -37.50
C SER A 27 16.42 -10.18 -36.49
N ALA A 28 17.68 -10.48 -36.83
CA ALA A 28 18.95 -10.33 -36.10
C ALA A 28 19.20 -8.92 -35.55
N GLU A 29 19.57 -8.77 -34.26
CA GLU A 29 20.91 -8.71 -33.64
C GLU A 29 21.71 -7.42 -33.93
N ASP A 30 21.73 -6.52 -32.94
CA ASP A 30 22.83 -5.61 -32.63
C ASP A 30 23.08 -5.68 -31.10
N PRO A 31 24.34 -5.61 -30.62
CA PRO A 31 24.69 -5.98 -29.26
C PRO A 31 24.85 -4.74 -28.38
N ASP A 32 23.94 -4.55 -27.42
CA ASP A 32 24.29 -3.86 -26.18
C ASP A 32 23.41 -4.38 -25.04
N GLY A 33 24.09 -4.99 -24.08
CA GLY A 33 23.51 -5.78 -23.00
C GLY A 33 22.78 -4.93 -21.98
N ILE A 34 21.47 -4.77 -22.16
CA ILE A 34 20.52 -4.71 -21.05
C ILE A 34 19.38 -5.66 -21.42
N SER A 35 19.50 -6.90 -20.98
CA SER A 35 18.42 -7.88 -21.04
C SER A 35 17.23 -7.35 -20.24
N GLY A 36 16.22 -6.86 -20.95
CA GLY A 36 14.91 -6.65 -20.37
C GLY A 36 14.28 -7.99 -19.99
N GLU A 37 14.25 -8.29 -18.69
CA GLU A 37 13.23 -9.17 -18.14
C GLU A 37 12.09 -8.28 -17.62
N THR A 38 10.95 -8.35 -18.28
CA THR A 38 9.67 -7.97 -17.68
C THR A 38 9.24 -9.08 -16.71
N GLY A 39 10.09 -9.33 -15.71
CA GLY A 39 9.75 -10.14 -14.54
C GLY A 39 9.04 -9.24 -13.53
N THR A 40 7.83 -9.59 -13.12
CA THR A 40 7.27 -9.04 -11.88
C THR A 40 8.23 -9.39 -10.75
N VAL A 41 8.85 -8.40 -10.12
CA VAL A 41 9.74 -8.63 -8.99
C VAL A 41 8.86 -9.09 -7.82
N GLN A 42 8.86 -10.39 -7.56
CA GLN A 42 8.14 -11.00 -6.43
C GLN A 42 9.06 -11.03 -5.22
N GLY A 43 8.54 -10.67 -4.05
CA GLY A 43 9.30 -10.71 -2.80
C GLY A 43 8.79 -9.70 -1.76
N TRP A 44 9.27 -9.86 -0.53
CA TRP A 44 8.95 -9.00 0.61
C TRP A 44 10.09 -8.05 0.93
N THR A 45 9.77 -6.84 1.34
CA THR A 45 10.74 -5.82 1.75
C THR A 45 10.17 -4.98 2.89
N THR A 46 11.02 -4.23 3.60
CA THR A 46 10.57 -3.35 4.68
C THR A 46 10.07 -2.03 4.10
N ALA A 47 8.94 -1.57 4.61
CA ALA A 47 8.39 -0.26 4.28
C ALA A 47 9.20 0.85 4.95
N GLU A 48 9.61 1.87 4.19
CA GLU A 48 10.28 3.07 4.73
C GLU A 48 9.40 4.32 4.68
N ALA A 49 8.22 4.25 4.05
CA ALA A 49 7.37 5.40 3.81
C ALA A 49 5.89 4.99 3.83
N ILE A 50 5.01 5.93 4.16
CA ILE A 50 3.56 5.69 4.27
C ILE A 50 2.98 5.28 2.91
N GLU A 51 3.62 5.64 1.80
CA GLU A 51 3.24 5.26 0.44
C GLU A 51 3.39 3.77 0.17
N HIS A 52 4.13 3.05 1.00
CA HIS A 52 4.32 1.61 0.86
C HIS A 52 3.18 0.78 1.48
N PHE A 53 2.25 1.40 2.21
CA PHE A 53 1.05 0.74 2.77
C PHE A 53 -0.01 0.52 1.68
N MET A 54 0.32 -0.31 0.70
CA MET A 54 -0.55 -0.62 -0.43
C MET A 54 -0.47 -2.10 -0.77
N GLY A 55 -1.62 -2.75 -0.79
CA GLY A 55 -1.74 -4.18 -1.07
C GLY A 55 -1.24 -5.03 0.10
N PRO A 56 -0.68 -6.23 -0.17
CA PRO A 56 -0.24 -7.15 0.87
C PRO A 56 0.87 -6.58 1.76
N ILE A 57 0.64 -6.68 3.08
CA ILE A 57 1.55 -6.29 4.15
C ILE A 57 1.59 -7.39 5.24
N MET A 58 2.67 -7.43 6.02
CA MET A 58 2.74 -8.07 7.33
C MET A 58 3.10 -7.01 8.37
N ILE A 59 2.54 -7.16 9.57
CA ILE A 59 2.77 -6.26 10.71
C ILE A 59 3.64 -7.03 11.70
N VAL A 60 4.88 -6.57 11.89
CA VAL A 60 5.89 -7.23 12.72
C VAL A 60 6.23 -6.33 13.91
N THR A 61 6.42 -6.91 15.08
CA THR A 61 6.87 -6.21 16.29
C THR A 61 8.16 -6.81 16.80
N THR A 62 8.99 -5.95 17.38
CA THR A 62 10.22 -6.31 18.09
C THR A 62 10.06 -6.26 19.61
N ALA A 63 8.84 -6.04 20.10
CA ALA A 63 8.58 -5.84 21.52
C ALA A 63 8.47 -7.13 22.35
N SER A 64 8.46 -8.28 21.70
CA SER A 64 8.55 -9.62 22.30
C SER A 64 9.99 -10.12 22.32
N ASN A 65 10.29 -11.13 23.14
CA ASN A 65 11.64 -11.71 23.26
C ASN A 65 12.20 -12.16 21.90
N SER A 66 11.39 -12.85 21.12
CA SER A 66 11.62 -13.13 19.69
C SER A 66 10.74 -12.21 18.86
N HIS A 67 11.14 -11.87 17.63
CA HIS A 67 10.26 -11.10 16.74
C HIS A 67 8.92 -11.81 16.54
N SER A 68 7.84 -11.05 16.56
CA SER A 68 6.49 -11.58 16.40
C SER A 68 5.74 -10.85 15.31
N CYS A 69 4.83 -11.53 14.66
CA CYS A 69 3.94 -10.93 13.67
C CYS A 69 2.49 -10.96 14.15
N VAL A 70 1.72 -9.96 13.74
CA VAL A 70 0.27 -9.97 13.92
C VAL A 70 -0.30 -11.02 12.98
N VAL A 71 -1.21 -11.82 13.51
CA VAL A 71 -1.87 -12.89 12.78
C VAL A 71 -3.36 -12.84 13.04
N SER A 72 -4.18 -13.18 12.04
CA SER A 72 -5.64 -13.25 12.11
C SER A 72 -6.12 -14.69 12.04
N ASN A 73 -7.20 -15.01 12.77
CA ASN A 73 -7.85 -16.31 12.71
C ASN A 73 -9.10 -16.28 11.82
N GLU A 74 -9.24 -17.28 10.96
CA GLU A 74 -10.36 -17.40 10.01
C GLU A 74 -11.74 -17.57 10.68
N LYS A 75 -11.81 -18.34 11.78
CA LYS A 75 -13.08 -18.75 12.40
C LYS A 75 -13.51 -17.82 13.52
N SER A 76 -12.56 -17.39 14.36
CA SER A 76 -12.84 -16.52 15.50
C SER A 76 -12.72 -15.05 15.17
N PHE A 77 -12.12 -14.69 14.02
CA PHE A 77 -11.83 -13.31 13.63
C PHE A 77 -10.94 -12.55 14.62
N ALA A 78 -10.37 -13.26 15.60
CA ALA A 78 -9.46 -12.69 16.58
C ALA A 78 -8.10 -12.41 15.94
N LEU A 79 -7.39 -11.47 16.54
CA LEU A 79 -6.01 -11.15 16.24
C LEU A 79 -5.12 -11.56 17.41
N ALA A 80 -3.91 -12.01 17.11
CA ALA A 80 -2.91 -12.35 18.12
C ALA A 80 -1.50 -12.06 17.60
N LEU A 81 -0.52 -12.15 18.49
CA LEU A 81 0.89 -12.18 18.14
C LEU A 81 1.34 -13.63 17.99
N GLN A 82 2.01 -13.92 16.88
CA GLN A 82 2.65 -15.19 16.63
C GLN A 82 4.16 -14.99 16.56
N SER A 83 4.90 -15.75 17.36
CA SER A 83 6.35 -15.75 17.33
C SER A 83 6.85 -16.24 15.98
N MET A 84 7.86 -15.55 15.46
CA MET A 84 8.55 -15.91 14.23
C MET A 84 9.76 -16.82 14.48
N GLY A 85 10.06 -17.13 15.75
CA GLY A 85 11.22 -17.92 16.17
C GLY A 85 12.42 -17.05 16.54
N ALA A 86 13.29 -17.58 17.40
CA ALA A 86 14.44 -16.88 17.98
C ALA A 86 15.44 -16.37 16.92
N ASP A 87 15.68 -17.14 15.86
CA ASP A 87 16.63 -16.79 14.80
C ASP A 87 16.00 -15.99 13.65
N SER A 88 14.77 -15.49 13.84
CA SER A 88 14.06 -14.78 12.77
C SER A 88 14.68 -13.41 12.49
N VAL A 89 14.98 -13.16 11.22
CA VAL A 89 15.44 -11.86 10.72
C VAL A 89 14.29 -11.17 9.99
N ILE A 90 13.88 -9.99 10.47
CA ILE A 90 12.74 -9.25 9.92
C ILE A 90 12.93 -8.98 8.42
N GLU A 91 14.15 -8.65 7.99
CA GLU A 91 14.45 -8.25 6.62
C GLU A 91 14.30 -9.36 5.57
N SER A 92 14.52 -10.61 5.96
CA SER A 92 14.36 -11.80 5.11
C SER A 92 13.04 -12.54 5.40
N SER A 93 12.25 -12.05 6.35
CA SER A 93 10.99 -12.70 6.71
C SER A 93 9.96 -12.62 5.59
N GLU A 94 9.34 -13.77 5.36
CA GLU A 94 8.20 -14.00 4.47
C GLU A 94 7.06 -14.64 5.27
N PRO A 95 5.79 -14.45 4.86
CA PRO A 95 4.66 -15.01 5.58
C PRO A 95 4.68 -16.54 5.52
N ALA A 96 4.73 -17.18 6.69
CA ALA A 96 4.63 -18.64 6.80
C ALA A 96 3.19 -19.14 6.70
N HIS A 97 2.22 -18.26 6.98
CA HIS A 97 0.80 -18.58 6.96
C HIS A 97 -0.03 -17.42 6.39
N VAL A 98 -1.12 -17.75 5.70
CA VAL A 98 -2.00 -16.77 5.05
C VAL A 98 -2.58 -15.76 6.05
N GLY A 99 -2.86 -16.19 7.27
CA GLY A 99 -3.38 -15.34 8.35
C GLY A 99 -2.41 -14.24 8.83
N GLN A 100 -1.12 -14.30 8.47
CA GLN A 100 -0.12 -13.26 8.75
C GLN A 100 -0.18 -12.10 7.73
N VAL A 101 -0.88 -12.32 6.61
CA VAL A 101 -0.97 -11.36 5.52
C VAL A 101 -2.22 -10.51 5.66
N PHE A 102 -2.04 -9.20 5.55
CA PHE A 102 -3.12 -8.21 5.51
C PHE A 102 -3.04 -7.40 4.23
N LEU A 103 -4.16 -6.86 3.76
CA LEU A 103 -4.22 -5.92 2.66
C LEU A 103 -4.42 -4.51 3.22
N ALA A 104 -3.42 -3.65 3.04
CA ALA A 104 -3.52 -2.23 3.32
C ALA A 104 -4.05 -1.47 2.09
N ALA A 105 -5.01 -0.59 2.31
CA ALA A 105 -5.52 0.32 1.29
C ALA A 105 -5.67 1.72 1.87
N ARG A 106 -5.21 2.74 1.14
CA ARG A 106 -5.40 4.13 1.53
C ARG A 106 -6.87 4.55 1.40
N LEU A 107 -7.32 5.34 2.35
CA LEU A 107 -8.67 5.89 2.38
C LEU A 107 -8.67 7.34 1.91
N PRO A 108 -9.75 7.79 1.24
CA PRO A 108 -9.88 9.19 0.83
C PRO A 108 -10.18 10.15 2.00
N THR A 109 -10.45 9.61 3.19
CA THR A 109 -10.79 10.38 4.40
C THR A 109 -9.59 11.09 5.03
N GLY A 110 -8.36 10.77 4.63
CA GLY A 110 -7.14 11.45 5.07
C GLY A 110 -5.88 10.93 4.38
N GLU A 111 -4.82 11.74 4.33
CA GLU A 111 -3.60 11.43 3.55
C GLU A 111 -2.84 10.19 4.07
N SER A 112 -2.84 10.02 5.40
CA SER A 112 -2.20 8.91 6.11
C SER A 112 -3.20 7.88 6.64
N ARG A 113 -4.48 7.96 6.22
CA ARG A 113 -5.51 7.01 6.66
C ARG A 113 -5.54 5.78 5.78
N ILE A 114 -5.62 4.62 6.42
CA ILE A 114 -5.69 3.32 5.77
C ILE A 114 -6.81 2.47 6.37
N SER A 115 -7.29 1.52 5.57
CA SER A 115 -8.00 0.35 6.05
C SER A 115 -7.09 -0.87 5.94
N ILE A 116 -7.15 -1.77 6.91
CA ILE A 116 -6.39 -3.01 6.93
C ILE A 116 -7.39 -4.17 6.86
N LYS A 117 -7.24 -5.05 5.87
CA LYS A 117 -8.10 -6.21 5.66
C LYS A 117 -7.32 -7.50 5.86
N SER A 118 -7.81 -8.43 6.66
CA SER A 118 -7.22 -9.75 6.82
C SER A 118 -7.30 -10.55 5.51
N ALA A 119 -6.52 -11.62 5.42
CA ALA A 119 -6.64 -12.57 4.32
C ALA A 119 -8.02 -13.27 4.23
N PHE A 120 -8.83 -13.19 5.28
CA PHE A 120 -10.15 -13.83 5.38
C PHE A 120 -11.31 -12.88 5.05
N ASP A 121 -11.03 -11.84 4.25
CA ASP A 121 -12.01 -10.89 3.76
C ASP A 121 -12.70 -10.05 4.86
N ARG A 122 -12.01 -9.81 5.97
CA ARG A 122 -12.53 -9.00 7.09
C ARG A 122 -11.60 -7.85 7.45
N TYR A 123 -12.17 -6.71 7.81
CA TYR A 123 -11.41 -5.51 8.17
C TYR A 123 -11.03 -5.50 9.65
N MET A 124 -9.79 -5.09 9.91
CA MET A 124 -9.28 -4.80 11.25
C MET A 124 -10.00 -3.58 11.80
N SER A 125 -10.77 -3.80 12.85
CA SER A 125 -11.59 -2.82 13.54
C SER A 125 -11.09 -2.64 14.97
N CYS A 126 -11.23 -1.44 15.51
CA CYS A 126 -11.00 -1.14 16.91
C CYS A 126 -12.30 -0.61 17.52
N ASP A 127 -12.75 -1.20 18.62
CA ASP A 127 -13.91 -0.68 19.34
C ASP A 127 -13.55 0.55 20.21
N LYS A 128 -14.55 1.09 20.93
CA LYS A 128 -14.37 2.25 21.82
C LYS A 128 -13.56 1.94 23.10
N PHE A 129 -13.28 0.67 23.36
CA PHE A 129 -12.55 0.18 24.53
C PHE A 129 -11.12 -0.24 24.16
N GLY A 130 -10.71 -0.14 22.89
CA GLY A 130 -9.40 -0.54 22.40
C GLY A 130 -9.28 -2.03 22.09
N VAL A 131 -10.38 -2.77 22.02
CA VAL A 131 -10.37 -4.17 21.57
C VAL A 131 -10.28 -4.20 20.05
N VAL A 132 -9.34 -4.99 19.53
CA VAL A 132 -9.07 -5.09 18.09
C VAL A 132 -9.52 -6.46 17.56
N THR A 133 -10.38 -6.45 16.53
CA THR A 133 -10.92 -7.67 15.88
C THR A 133 -10.94 -7.52 14.37
N CYS A 134 -10.98 -8.64 13.65
CA CYS A 134 -11.15 -8.70 12.19
C CYS A 134 -12.48 -9.36 11.81
N ASP A 135 -13.62 -8.83 12.25
CA ASP A 135 -14.95 -9.42 12.03
C ASP A 135 -15.83 -8.63 11.03
N LYS A 136 -15.43 -7.43 10.64
CA LYS A 136 -16.25 -6.55 9.78
C LYS A 136 -16.05 -6.79 8.30
N GLU A 137 -17.13 -6.81 7.53
CA GLU A 137 -17.07 -7.07 6.07
C GLU A 137 -16.82 -5.81 5.23
N ALA A 138 -17.00 -4.63 5.82
CA ALA A 138 -16.88 -3.35 5.14
C ALA A 138 -16.10 -2.34 5.98
N VAL A 139 -15.50 -1.35 5.31
CA VAL A 139 -14.83 -0.23 5.98
C VAL A 139 -15.88 0.76 6.47
N GLY A 140 -15.90 0.99 7.77
CA GLY A 140 -16.54 2.11 8.42
C GLY A 140 -15.53 2.86 9.32
N PRO A 141 -16.03 3.76 10.19
CA PRO A 141 -15.16 4.58 11.04
C PRO A 141 -14.23 3.79 11.96
N TYR A 142 -14.67 2.65 12.48
CA TYR A 142 -13.90 1.82 13.41
C TYR A 142 -12.77 1.03 12.73
N GLU A 143 -12.80 0.94 11.39
CA GLU A 143 -11.82 0.27 10.56
C GLU A 143 -10.82 1.26 9.92
N GLU A 144 -10.95 2.56 10.22
CA GLU A 144 -9.99 3.57 9.80
C GLU A 144 -8.82 3.66 10.80
N TRP A 145 -7.61 3.54 10.26
CA TRP A 145 -6.37 3.66 11.01
C TRP A 145 -5.53 4.80 10.42
N GLU A 146 -4.99 5.63 11.28
CA GLU A 146 -4.04 6.68 10.90
C GLU A 146 -2.61 6.20 11.11
N VAL A 147 -1.82 6.22 10.04
CA VAL A 147 -0.43 5.75 10.06
C VAL A 147 0.48 6.88 10.51
N VAL A 148 1.23 6.65 11.58
CA VAL A 148 2.26 7.56 12.09
C VAL A 148 3.63 6.98 11.80
N LYS A 149 4.42 7.65 10.95
CA LYS A 149 5.80 7.26 10.66
C LYS A 149 6.73 7.74 11.77
N ARG A 150 7.61 6.85 12.24
CA ARG A 150 8.71 7.13 13.16
C ARG A 150 10.06 6.80 12.53
N GLU A 151 11.14 7.08 13.25
CA GLU A 151 12.50 6.71 12.85
C GLU A 151 12.73 5.20 12.91
N ASP A 152 12.09 4.53 13.86
CA ASP A 152 12.26 3.11 14.20
C ASP A 152 11.07 2.21 13.78
N GLY A 153 10.16 2.72 12.96
CA GLY A 153 9.02 1.96 12.43
C GLY A 153 7.77 2.80 12.20
N PHE A 154 6.61 2.18 12.38
CA PHE A 154 5.29 2.81 12.23
C PHE A 154 4.40 2.51 13.43
N SER A 155 3.58 3.49 13.79
CA SER A 155 2.46 3.29 14.71
C SER A 155 1.14 3.43 13.97
N LEU A 156 0.11 2.75 14.46
CA LEU A 156 -1.23 2.78 13.89
C LEU A 156 -2.18 3.33 14.95
N GLN A 157 -2.81 4.47 14.68
CA GLN A 157 -3.78 5.08 15.59
C GLN A 157 -5.19 4.77 15.13
N SER A 158 -6.04 4.27 16.03
CA SER A 158 -7.47 4.13 15.75
C SER A 158 -8.11 5.51 15.65
N VAL A 159 -8.81 5.79 14.54
CA VAL A 159 -9.48 7.08 14.34
C VAL A 159 -10.62 7.29 15.35
N VAL A 160 -11.35 6.23 15.72
CA VAL A 160 -12.49 6.35 16.65
C VAL A 160 -12.06 6.37 18.11
N LYS A 161 -11.10 5.51 18.50
CA LYS A 161 -10.62 5.44 19.90
C LYS A 161 -9.61 6.54 20.23
N ASN A 162 -8.94 7.08 19.21
CA ASN A 162 -7.78 7.96 19.33
C ASN A 162 -6.59 7.32 20.09
N GLY A 163 -6.60 5.99 20.24
CA GLY A 163 -5.51 5.21 20.86
C GLY A 163 -4.64 4.54 19.80
N PHE A 164 -3.41 4.23 20.18
CA PHE A 164 -2.43 3.54 19.36
C PHE A 164 -2.56 2.03 19.51
N LEU A 165 -2.41 1.32 18.39
CA LEU A 165 -2.22 -0.12 18.37
C LEU A 165 -0.98 -0.46 19.20
N SER A 166 -1.13 -1.38 20.12
CA SER A 166 -0.11 -1.85 21.05
C SER A 166 -0.11 -3.37 21.07
N CYS A 167 1.07 -3.94 21.23
CA CYS A 167 1.26 -5.37 21.41
C CYS A 167 1.46 -5.72 22.89
N GLU A 168 0.77 -6.76 23.34
CA GLU A 168 0.84 -7.30 24.69
C GLU A 168 1.45 -8.71 24.63
N PRO A 169 2.79 -8.83 24.54
CA PRO A 169 3.45 -10.12 24.57
C PRO A 169 3.31 -10.77 25.96
N ASP A 170 3.27 -12.10 25.99
CA ASP A 170 3.15 -12.90 27.23
C ASP A 170 4.46 -12.95 28.05
N GLY A 171 5.57 -12.49 27.47
CA GLY A 171 6.89 -12.44 28.10
C GLY A 171 7.61 -13.79 28.20
N LEU A 172 7.08 -14.85 27.59
CA LEU A 172 7.64 -16.20 27.67
C LEU A 172 8.55 -16.51 26.48
N GLU A 173 9.61 -17.29 26.71
CA GLU A 173 10.54 -17.79 25.67
C GLU A 173 9.84 -18.70 24.65
N ASP A 174 10.35 -18.79 23.43
CA ASP A 174 9.69 -19.48 22.30
C ASP A 174 9.38 -20.96 22.54
N ASP A 175 10.23 -21.65 23.29
CA ASP A 175 10.10 -23.06 23.68
C ASP A 175 9.16 -23.31 24.86
N ALA A 176 8.67 -22.23 25.50
CA ALA A 176 7.66 -22.32 26.54
C ALA A 176 6.40 -23.03 26.01
N VAL A 177 5.70 -23.71 26.93
CA VAL A 177 4.49 -24.48 26.62
C VAL A 177 3.46 -23.58 25.94
N ASP A 178 3.18 -23.88 24.68
CA ASP A 178 2.13 -23.22 23.91
C ASP A 178 0.76 -23.61 24.48
N GLN A 179 0.25 -22.78 25.39
CA GLN A 179 -1.07 -22.99 25.99
C GLN A 179 -2.20 -23.01 24.95
N ASP A 180 -2.03 -22.30 23.82
CA ASP A 180 -2.99 -22.35 22.73
C ASP A 180 -2.99 -23.73 22.07
N LYS A 181 -1.80 -24.27 21.79
CA LYS A 181 -1.63 -25.64 21.29
C LYS A 181 -2.18 -26.67 22.28
N VAL A 182 -1.87 -26.56 23.57
CA VAL A 182 -2.41 -27.45 24.60
C VAL A 182 -3.94 -27.41 24.62
N LYS A 183 -4.55 -26.22 24.55
CA LYS A 183 -6.01 -26.08 24.46
C LYS A 183 -6.56 -26.76 23.20
N ARG A 184 -5.90 -26.62 22.05
CA ARG A 184 -6.30 -27.30 20.80
C ARG A 184 -6.24 -28.81 20.92
N ASP A 185 -5.12 -29.32 21.43
CA ASP A 185 -4.87 -30.76 21.56
C ASP A 185 -5.86 -31.41 22.53
N MET A 186 -6.20 -30.74 23.64
CA MET A 186 -7.12 -31.23 24.66
C MET A 186 -8.60 -31.17 24.24
N SER A 187 -9.02 -30.11 23.56
CA SER A 187 -10.44 -29.86 23.25
C SER A 187 -10.87 -30.36 21.88
N GLY A 188 -9.92 -30.66 20.98
CA GLY A 188 -10.18 -30.87 19.55
C GLY A 188 -10.73 -29.64 18.81
N LYS A 189 -11.05 -28.54 19.52
CA LYS A 189 -11.51 -27.23 19.03
C LYS A 189 -11.35 -26.15 20.12
N SER A 190 -10.68 -25.04 19.79
CA SER A 190 -10.70 -23.69 20.45
C SER A 190 -9.32 -23.09 20.82
N GLY A 191 -8.33 -23.17 19.93
CA GLY A 191 -7.18 -22.26 19.98
C GLY A 191 -7.13 -21.36 18.76
N PHE A 192 -6.23 -20.38 18.78
CA PHE A 192 -5.91 -19.51 17.65
C PHE A 192 -5.51 -20.30 16.40
N GLY A 193 -5.12 -21.58 16.52
CA GLY A 193 -5.39 -22.58 15.47
C GLY A 193 -4.70 -22.36 14.13
N ILE A 194 -3.60 -21.60 14.13
CA ILE A 194 -2.84 -21.29 12.94
C ILE A 194 -1.56 -22.11 12.93
N GLY A 195 -1.25 -22.72 11.78
CA GLY A 195 0.03 -23.36 11.58
C GLY A 195 1.15 -22.31 11.60
N GLY A 196 2.28 -22.63 12.25
CA GLY A 196 3.39 -21.71 12.44
C GLY A 196 3.89 -21.71 13.88
N GLY A 197 4.65 -20.68 14.25
CA GLY A 197 5.18 -20.50 15.60
C GLY A 197 4.10 -20.34 16.68
N ARG A 198 4.55 -20.32 17.95
CA ARG A 198 3.69 -20.20 19.12
C ARG A 198 2.94 -18.86 19.13
N ILE A 199 1.70 -18.89 19.62
CA ILE A 199 0.97 -17.66 19.97
C ILE A 199 1.54 -17.09 21.26
N CYS A 200 2.12 -15.89 21.17
CA CYS A 200 2.96 -15.29 22.22
C CYS A 200 2.41 -13.95 22.73
N GLY A 201 1.15 -13.62 22.45
CA GLY A 201 0.54 -12.40 22.96
C GLY A 201 -0.71 -11.97 22.22
N GLN A 202 -1.23 -10.81 22.63
CA GLN A 202 -2.43 -10.18 22.08
C GLN A 202 -2.10 -8.78 21.57
N ILE A 203 -3.06 -8.17 20.88
CA ILE A 203 -2.97 -6.78 20.45
C ILE A 203 -4.19 -6.00 20.93
N ARG A 204 -3.98 -4.73 21.27
CA ARG A 204 -5.01 -3.79 21.70
C ARG A 204 -4.75 -2.42 21.09
N ALA A 205 -5.69 -1.50 21.18
CA ALA A 205 -5.58 -0.15 20.62
C ALA A 205 -6.03 0.94 21.60
N ASP A 206 -5.75 0.74 22.88
CA ASP A 206 -6.05 1.65 23.99
C ASP A 206 -4.85 2.48 24.48
N ALA A 207 -3.66 2.29 23.91
CA ALA A 207 -2.48 3.06 24.30
C ALA A 207 -2.61 4.55 23.95
N GLU A 208 -2.30 5.44 24.90
CA GLU A 208 -2.41 6.90 24.70
C GLU A 208 -1.17 7.53 24.06
N SER A 209 -0.02 6.88 24.22
CA SER A 209 1.27 7.37 23.74
C SER A 209 2.03 6.28 23.01
N ILE A 210 2.84 6.66 22.04
CA ILE A 210 3.65 5.71 21.27
C ILE A 210 4.92 5.36 22.07
N GLY A 211 4.91 4.22 22.73
CA GLY A 211 6.07 3.62 23.37
C GLY A 211 6.74 2.56 22.48
N PHE A 212 7.42 1.61 23.11
CA PHE A 212 8.09 0.50 22.42
C PHE A 212 7.10 -0.55 21.91
N LYS A 213 5.97 -0.75 22.59
CA LYS A 213 4.94 -1.75 22.24
C LYS A 213 4.02 -1.26 21.12
N GLU A 214 4.03 0.02 20.84
CA GLU A 214 3.17 0.69 19.85
C GLU A 214 3.86 0.91 18.50
N VAL A 215 5.08 0.38 18.33
CA VAL A 215 5.87 0.51 17.11
C VAL A 215 5.97 -0.84 16.41
N PHE A 216 5.67 -0.81 15.12
CA PHE A 216 5.67 -1.96 14.25
C PHE A 216 6.55 -1.73 13.02
N GLN A 217 7.26 -2.78 12.64
CA GLN A 217 7.93 -2.91 11.36
C GLN A 217 6.95 -3.48 10.34
N ILE A 218 6.83 -2.81 9.19
CA ILE A 218 5.89 -3.23 8.16
C ILE A 218 6.64 -3.86 7.01
N ARG A 219 6.33 -5.12 6.74
CA ARG A 219 6.80 -5.82 5.54
C ARG A 219 5.76 -5.63 4.45
N CYS A 220 6.17 -5.27 3.25
CA CYS A 220 5.28 -5.07 2.11
C CYS A 220 5.85 -5.74 0.86
N HIS A 221 4.98 -5.95 -0.13
CA HIS A 221 5.41 -6.55 -1.40
C HIS A 221 6.33 -5.59 -2.17
N LEU A 222 7.50 -6.08 -2.60
CA LEU A 222 8.55 -5.28 -3.22
C LEU A 222 8.08 -4.56 -4.48
N GLN A 223 7.27 -5.23 -5.32
CA GLN A 223 6.67 -4.61 -6.49
C GLN A 223 5.84 -3.37 -6.13
N ASN A 224 5.10 -3.40 -5.02
CA ASN A 224 4.25 -2.28 -4.60
C ASN A 224 5.09 -1.11 -4.11
N LYS A 225 6.17 -1.38 -3.35
CA LYS A 225 7.16 -0.36 -2.95
C LYS A 225 7.77 0.33 -4.17
N VAL A 226 8.24 -0.44 -5.16
CA VAL A 226 8.83 0.12 -6.39
C VAL A 226 7.80 0.97 -7.16
N ASN A 227 6.57 0.50 -7.27
CA ASN A 227 5.50 1.22 -7.96
C ASN A 227 5.15 2.53 -7.23
N ALA A 228 5.06 2.49 -5.89
CA ALA A 228 4.80 3.67 -5.06
C ALA A 228 5.92 4.72 -5.21
N ASN A 229 7.18 4.30 -5.18
CA ASN A 229 8.32 5.19 -5.35
C ASN A 229 8.35 5.83 -6.74
N LYS A 230 8.07 5.05 -7.79
CA LYS A 230 7.94 5.58 -9.17
C LYS A 230 6.82 6.61 -9.27
N LYS A 231 5.67 6.34 -8.64
CA LYS A 231 4.53 7.27 -8.61
C LYS A 231 4.90 8.58 -7.89
N LYS A 232 5.50 8.49 -6.70
CA LYS A 232 5.93 9.65 -5.91
C LYS A 232 6.97 10.49 -6.64
N LYS A 233 7.96 9.85 -7.28
CA LYS A 233 8.96 10.54 -8.11
C LYS A 233 8.30 11.32 -9.24
N LYS A 234 7.35 10.70 -9.94
CA LYS A 234 6.61 11.37 -11.02
C LYS A 234 5.76 12.54 -10.50
N GLU A 235 5.09 12.39 -9.37
CA GLU A 235 4.29 13.46 -8.76
C GLU A 235 5.18 14.66 -8.36
N MET A 236 6.38 14.39 -7.83
CA MET A 236 7.37 15.44 -7.52
C MET A 236 7.87 16.15 -8.79
N GLU A 237 8.25 15.40 -9.82
CA GLU A 237 8.64 15.98 -11.12
C GLU A 237 7.53 16.85 -11.71
N ASP A 238 6.28 16.38 -11.60
CA ASP A 238 5.11 17.08 -12.11
C ASP A 238 4.84 18.38 -11.31
N LEU A 239 5.03 18.37 -9.99
CA LEU A 239 4.94 19.55 -9.13
C LEU A 239 6.04 20.57 -9.43
N ASP A 240 7.27 20.12 -9.66
CA ASP A 240 8.41 21.00 -9.96
C ASP A 240 8.18 21.77 -11.27
N ALA A 241 7.67 21.10 -12.31
CA ALA A 241 7.34 21.77 -13.57
C ALA A 241 6.26 22.86 -13.40
N ILE A 242 5.25 22.59 -12.58
CA ILE A 242 4.17 23.55 -12.29
C ILE A 242 4.71 24.72 -11.44
N ALA A 243 5.57 24.44 -10.46
CA ALA A 243 6.19 25.46 -9.63
C ALA A 243 7.09 26.40 -10.45
N MET A 244 7.90 25.83 -11.35
CA MET A 244 8.75 26.59 -12.29
C MET A 244 7.93 27.57 -13.15
N ASP A 245 6.78 27.14 -13.69
CA ASP A 245 5.88 28.02 -14.42
C ASP A 245 5.38 29.17 -13.55
N SER A 246 4.91 28.84 -12.33
CA SER A 246 4.37 29.84 -11.40
C SER A 246 5.40 30.92 -11.04
N ASP A 247 6.67 30.56 -10.93
CA ASP A 247 7.74 31.49 -10.60
C ASP A 247 8.18 32.34 -11.80
N GLN A 248 8.13 31.79 -13.02
CA GLN A 248 8.31 32.61 -14.22
C GLN A 248 7.19 33.64 -14.37
N LEU A 249 5.93 33.25 -14.14
CA LEU A 249 4.80 34.17 -14.19
C LEU A 249 4.93 35.29 -13.15
N LYS A 250 5.30 34.99 -11.89
CA LYS A 250 5.54 36.01 -10.85
C LYS A 250 6.63 37.02 -11.22
N LYS A 251 7.70 36.57 -11.91
CA LYS A 251 8.83 37.44 -12.29
C LYS A 251 8.50 38.37 -13.44
N PHE A 252 7.71 37.90 -14.41
CA PHE A 252 7.54 38.59 -15.69
C PHE A 252 6.13 39.15 -15.93
N GLN A 253 5.16 38.90 -15.02
CA GLN A 253 3.81 39.47 -15.09
C GLN A 253 3.51 40.36 -13.90
N SER A 254 3.09 41.60 -14.18
CA SER A 254 2.77 42.61 -13.16
C SER A 254 1.28 42.66 -12.76
N TYR A 255 0.39 42.02 -13.53
CA TYR A 255 -1.06 42.02 -13.27
C TYR A 255 -1.69 40.63 -13.43
N GLY A 256 -2.27 40.12 -12.34
CA GLY A 256 -3.17 38.96 -12.31
C GLY A 256 -2.47 37.60 -12.24
N ARG A 257 -2.83 36.79 -11.24
CA ARG A 257 -2.49 35.35 -11.22
C ARG A 257 -3.48 34.64 -12.13
N MET A 258 -3.05 34.16 -13.31
CA MET A 258 -3.87 33.25 -14.10
C MET A 258 -3.63 31.81 -13.63
N ASN A 259 -4.72 31.10 -13.33
CA ASN A 259 -4.65 29.70 -12.97
C ASN A 259 -4.35 28.85 -14.22
N MET A 260 -3.44 27.89 -14.06
CA MET A 260 -3.10 26.90 -15.09
C MET A 260 -4.32 26.03 -15.43
N THR A 261 -4.57 25.81 -16.72
CA THR A 261 -5.54 24.79 -17.15
C THR A 261 -4.91 23.40 -17.11
N GLY A 262 -5.71 22.34 -16.88
CA GLY A 262 -5.22 20.97 -16.81
C GLY A 262 -4.57 20.47 -18.12
N THR A 263 -4.95 21.05 -19.27
CA THR A 263 -4.33 20.78 -20.58
C THR A 263 -2.92 21.36 -20.68
N GLU A 264 -2.72 22.56 -20.16
CA GLU A 264 -1.41 23.23 -20.19
C GLU A 264 -0.43 22.59 -19.22
N ALA A 265 -0.91 22.16 -18.04
CA ALA A 265 -0.09 21.37 -17.13
C ALA A 265 0.47 20.13 -17.85
N LYS A 266 -0.38 19.37 -18.57
CA LYS A 266 0.07 18.21 -19.36
C LYS A 266 1.10 18.56 -20.44
N LEU A 267 1.01 19.74 -21.06
CA LEU A 267 1.98 20.19 -22.05
C LEU A 267 3.34 20.47 -21.40
N LEU A 268 3.38 21.15 -20.25
CA LEU A 268 4.62 21.41 -19.51
C LEU A 268 5.28 20.10 -19.06
N LEU A 269 4.49 19.14 -18.55
CA LEU A 269 4.99 17.82 -18.19
C LEU A 269 5.58 17.05 -19.37
N LYS A 270 4.97 17.19 -20.56
CA LYS A 270 5.50 16.59 -21.79
C LYS A 270 6.80 17.28 -22.21
N ALA A 271 6.84 18.60 -22.15
CA ALA A 271 8.00 19.41 -22.51
C ALA A 271 9.20 19.13 -21.59
N GLN A 272 8.97 18.99 -20.28
CA GLN A 272 9.98 18.58 -19.30
C GLN A 272 10.62 17.24 -19.68
N LYS A 273 9.80 16.25 -20.06
CA LYS A 273 10.29 14.92 -20.48
C LYS A 273 11.03 14.95 -21.81
N GLN A 274 10.66 15.86 -22.71
CA GLN A 274 11.28 16.03 -24.02
C GLN A 274 12.52 16.94 -23.98
N GLY A 275 12.87 17.49 -22.80
CA GLY A 275 13.98 18.43 -22.64
C GLY A 275 13.69 19.84 -23.18
N ASN A 276 12.45 20.13 -23.56
CA ASN A 276 12.05 21.39 -24.18
C ASN A 276 11.18 22.28 -23.27
N LEU A 277 11.36 22.16 -21.95
CA LEU A 277 10.54 22.87 -20.97
C LEU A 277 10.63 24.39 -21.15
N ASN A 278 11.84 24.92 -21.33
CA ASN A 278 12.08 26.36 -21.42
C ASN A 278 11.38 27.01 -22.63
N GLU A 279 11.36 26.34 -23.79
CA GLU A 279 10.66 26.86 -24.98
C GLU A 279 9.15 26.90 -24.73
N THR A 280 8.57 25.82 -24.18
CA THR A 280 7.13 25.80 -23.89
C THR A 280 6.71 26.79 -22.82
N LEU A 281 7.56 27.08 -21.83
CA LEU A 281 7.34 28.14 -20.85
C LEU A 281 7.36 29.52 -21.52
N LEU A 282 8.27 29.75 -22.47
CA LEU A 282 8.32 30.99 -23.26
C LEU A 282 7.09 31.17 -24.15
N GLU A 283 6.69 30.14 -24.91
CA GLU A 283 5.46 30.18 -25.73
C GLU A 283 4.20 30.48 -24.89
N ARG A 284 4.15 29.92 -23.68
CA ARG A 284 3.06 30.17 -22.74
C ARG A 284 3.08 31.62 -22.26
N ARG A 285 4.26 32.15 -21.92
CA ARG A 285 4.42 33.56 -21.54
C ARG A 285 4.01 34.51 -22.66
N GLU A 286 4.36 34.21 -23.90
CA GLU A 286 3.95 35.00 -25.07
C GLU A 286 2.41 35.00 -25.25
N LYS A 287 1.77 33.82 -25.11
CA LYS A 287 0.30 33.69 -25.19
C LYS A 287 -0.41 34.50 -24.12
N ILE A 288 0.19 34.63 -22.93
CA ILE A 288 -0.34 35.48 -21.88
C ILE A 288 0.13 36.91 -22.17
N LYS A 289 -0.72 37.68 -22.87
CA LYS A 289 -0.49 39.05 -23.43
C LYS A 289 -0.08 40.17 -22.44
N ALA A 290 0.56 39.85 -21.32
CA ALA A 290 1.00 40.75 -20.27
C ALA A 290 2.53 40.79 -20.08
N ASP A 291 3.30 39.97 -20.81
CA ASP A 291 4.75 39.97 -20.71
C ASP A 291 5.37 41.11 -21.54
N ARG A 292 6.16 41.97 -20.87
CA ARG A 292 6.81 43.13 -21.50
C ARG A 292 7.96 42.73 -22.43
N TYR A 293 8.53 41.53 -22.25
CA TYR A 293 9.75 41.07 -22.93
C TYR A 293 9.48 40.00 -23.99
N CYS A 294 8.28 39.44 -24.05
CA CYS A 294 7.85 38.53 -25.12
C CYS A 294 6.98 39.31 -26.11
N LYS A 295 7.60 39.92 -27.13
CA LYS A 295 6.95 40.56 -28.29
C LYS A 295 7.71 40.26 -29.55
#